data_AF-A0A4Y1QUX5-F1
#
_entry.id   AF-A0A4Y1QUX5-F1
#
_cell.length_a   1.000
_cell.length_b   1.000
_cell.length_c   1.000
_cell.angle_alpha   90.00
_cell.angle_beta   90.00
_cell.angle_gamma   90.00
#
_symmetry.space_group_name_H-M   'P 1'
#
loop_
_entity.id
_entity.type
_entity.pdbx_description
1 polymer ?
#
loop_
_entity_poly.entity_id
_entity_poly.type
_entity_poly.pdbx_seq_one_letter_code
_entity_poly.pdbx_strand_id
1 'polypeptide(L)'
;MGCGSCGYELNLSSNNRNTSTIGSNKYGKSIKRGIISFFHIDDSRFTQVDELQCKPHFSKRSWGLFSRRTKLLCRKCGKHIGNAYDDYTSSSFPLVLDGSDSSSGRELSKCRKYDVRIRSLQPSNSEECGTPIFVTYLSRPKAPAATAAEHLLLQHSYSPRINIKVIISLFCSYMLSSHYITALRPALAIKECEFPAIFNFGDSNSDTGGLAASIYPSPPPYGETYFHIPAGRISDGRLIIDFLAKSLGQPFLSAYLDSLGANFSHGANFATGSSTIRLPNRILPAPGGYSPFTLTIQYSQFLQLKNRSQLIRDRGGIFASLMPKEEYFSKALYTFDIGQNDLGEGFFANLTIQQVNASIPDIIGSFSANIKKIYDLGGRSFWIHNTGPIGCLPYILANFPSQKDEAGCAKSHNEVAQQFNHNLKEATVQLRKDLRLAAITYVDVYSVKYSLYKEPKKYGFELPLVGCCGSGGKYNFNGRTLDCGRTVTVNGRQIFAGSCKRPYVKVNWDGIHYTEAAAKIVFDKISTGAFSDPPLPFKQACHRSLD
;
A
#
# COMPACT_ATOMS: atom_id res chain seq x y z
N MET A 1 -17.67 16.31 7.48
CA MET A 1 -18.70 17.30 7.09
C MET A 1 -19.73 17.44 8.21
N GLY A 2 -20.08 18.68 8.56
CA GLY A 2 -21.08 19.00 9.58
C GLY A 2 -22.41 19.46 8.98
N CYS A 3 -23.44 19.52 9.81
CA CYS A 3 -24.73 20.14 9.47
C CYS A 3 -24.50 21.62 9.16
N GLY A 4 -24.87 22.07 7.96
CA GLY A 4 -24.71 23.45 7.49
C GLY A 4 -25.54 24.50 8.25
N SER A 5 -26.26 24.12 9.30
CA SER A 5 -27.08 25.04 10.11
C SER A 5 -26.62 25.18 11.55
N CYS A 6 -25.92 24.18 12.11
CA CYS A 6 -25.50 24.21 13.51
C CYS A 6 -24.07 23.68 13.74
N GLY A 7 -23.35 23.33 12.67
CA GLY A 7 -21.99 22.79 12.74
C GLY A 7 -21.88 21.35 13.25
N TYR A 8 -22.99 20.74 13.68
CA TYR A 8 -22.97 19.40 14.27
C TYR A 8 -22.39 18.36 13.31
N GLU A 9 -21.39 17.63 13.77
CA GLU A 9 -20.71 16.65 12.94
C GLU A 9 -21.65 15.51 12.54
N LEU A 10 -21.72 15.21 11.25
CA LEU A 10 -22.63 14.20 10.70
C LEU A 10 -21.93 12.89 10.32
N ASN A 11 -20.60 12.80 10.48
CA ASN A 11 -19.79 11.61 10.16
C ASN A 11 -20.06 10.98 8.79
N LEU A 12 -20.35 11.83 7.79
CA LEU A 12 -20.55 11.37 6.42
C LEU A 12 -19.18 11.02 5.81
N SER A 13 -18.87 9.73 5.76
CA SER A 13 -17.62 9.21 5.17
C SER A 13 -17.72 9.09 3.65
N SER A 14 -16.67 9.53 2.95
CA SER A 14 -16.55 9.35 1.50
C SER A 14 -16.51 7.88 1.08
N ASN A 15 -16.05 6.99 1.97
CA ASN A 15 -15.96 5.55 1.71
C ASN A 15 -17.34 4.87 1.62
N ASN A 16 -18.36 5.47 2.25
CA ASN A 16 -19.73 4.98 2.23
C ASN A 16 -20.57 5.61 1.10
N ARG A 17 -19.96 6.45 0.26
CA ARG A 17 -20.65 7.11 -0.84
C ARG A 17 -21.06 6.07 -1.88
N ASN A 18 -22.33 6.12 -2.29
CA ASN A 18 -22.81 5.29 -3.37
C ASN A 18 -22.30 5.83 -4.70
N THR A 19 -21.25 5.18 -5.21
CA THR A 19 -20.58 5.51 -6.47
C THR A 19 -20.99 4.61 -7.63
N SER A 20 -21.89 3.63 -7.42
CA SER A 20 -22.28 2.64 -8.45
C SER A 20 -23.02 3.24 -9.66
N THR A 21 -23.37 4.53 -9.58
CA THR A 21 -23.97 5.28 -10.69
C THR A 21 -23.02 6.30 -11.34
N ILE A 22 -21.77 6.42 -10.88
CA ILE A 22 -20.77 7.33 -11.46
C ILE A 22 -20.51 6.91 -12.91
N GLY A 23 -20.80 7.81 -13.85
CA GLY A 23 -20.77 7.55 -15.31
C GLY A 23 -22.15 7.36 -15.96
N SER A 24 -23.22 7.24 -15.18
CA SER A 24 -24.60 7.18 -15.71
C SER A 24 -25.25 8.57 -15.83
N ASN A 25 -26.15 8.74 -16.80
CA ASN A 25 -27.01 9.93 -16.92
C ASN A 25 -27.82 10.27 -15.64
N LYS A 26 -27.99 9.31 -14.71
CA LYS A 26 -28.66 9.53 -13.42
C LYS A 26 -27.77 10.23 -12.39
N TYR A 27 -26.48 9.90 -12.32
CA TYR A 27 -25.54 10.54 -11.39
C TYR A 27 -25.30 12.01 -11.73
N GLY A 28 -25.16 12.33 -13.02
CA GLY A 28 -25.07 13.71 -13.50
C GLY A 28 -26.31 14.54 -13.14
N LYS A 29 -27.52 13.95 -13.16
CA LYS A 29 -28.76 14.61 -12.74
C LYS A 29 -28.84 14.83 -11.22
N SER A 30 -28.36 13.89 -10.41
CA SER A 30 -28.35 14.00 -8.93
C SER A 30 -27.36 15.04 -8.42
N ILE A 31 -26.15 15.11 -9.00
CA ILE A 31 -25.17 16.16 -8.65
C ILE A 31 -25.66 17.54 -9.09
N LYS A 32 -26.26 17.68 -10.28
CA LYS A 32 -26.89 18.94 -10.72
C LYS A 32 -28.02 19.40 -9.78
N ARG A 33 -28.64 18.48 -9.03
CA ARG A 33 -29.64 18.77 -7.99
C ARG A 33 -29.04 18.96 -6.59
N GLY A 34 -27.71 18.90 -6.45
CA GLY A 34 -27.00 19.08 -5.18
C GLY A 34 -27.22 17.93 -4.19
N ILE A 35 -27.31 16.68 -4.67
CA ILE A 35 -27.55 15.48 -3.84
C ILE A 35 -26.37 14.51 -3.93
N ILE A 36 -25.95 13.97 -2.78
CA ILE A 36 -24.96 12.90 -2.63
C ILE A 36 -25.63 11.68 -2.02
N SER A 37 -25.47 10.51 -2.65
CA SER A 37 -26.01 9.25 -2.16
C SER A 37 -24.99 8.45 -1.35
N PHE A 38 -25.43 7.71 -0.34
CA PHE A 38 -24.63 6.83 0.52
C PHE A 38 -25.30 5.46 0.67
N PHE A 39 -24.49 4.40 0.83
CA PHE A 39 -24.94 3.05 1.17
C PHE A 39 -25.22 2.89 2.66
N HIS A 40 -24.50 3.63 3.50
CA HIS A 40 -24.63 3.61 4.95
C HIS A 40 -24.30 5.00 5.52
N ILE A 41 -24.99 5.39 6.59
CA ILE A 41 -24.72 6.60 7.38
C ILE A 41 -24.72 6.22 8.87
N ASP A 42 -24.08 7.02 9.72
CA ASP A 42 -24.19 6.85 11.17
C ASP A 42 -25.57 7.33 11.65
N ASP A 43 -26.50 6.37 11.79
CA ASP A 43 -27.89 6.63 12.19
C ASP A 43 -28.01 7.38 13.52
N SER A 44 -27.01 7.25 14.41
CA SER A 44 -27.00 7.96 15.69
C SER A 44 -26.89 9.48 15.53
N ARG A 45 -26.55 9.99 14.35
CA ARG A 45 -26.41 11.43 14.08
C ARG A 45 -27.68 12.07 13.51
N PHE A 46 -28.73 11.28 13.27
CA PHE A 46 -29.96 11.72 12.62
C PHE A 46 -31.20 11.37 13.42
N THR A 47 -32.19 12.25 13.39
CA THR A 47 -33.57 11.91 13.74
C THR A 47 -34.27 11.47 12.45
N GLN A 48 -34.82 10.25 12.45
CA GLN A 48 -35.51 9.67 11.31
C GLN A 48 -37.02 9.83 11.47
N VAL A 49 -37.67 10.40 10.45
CA VAL A 49 -39.13 10.58 10.43
C VAL A 49 -39.67 9.92 9.17
N ASP A 50 -40.41 8.83 9.32
CA ASP A 50 -41.00 8.11 8.20
C ASP A 50 -42.19 8.88 7.63
N GLU A 51 -42.18 9.07 6.31
CA GLU A 51 -43.28 9.68 5.56
C GLU A 51 -43.81 8.69 4.51
N LEU A 52 -45.12 8.53 4.50
CA LEU A 52 -45.84 7.87 3.42
C LEU A 52 -46.14 8.91 2.34
N GLN A 53 -45.51 8.75 1.16
CA GLN A 53 -45.77 9.60 0.02
C GLN A 53 -46.63 8.85 -1.00
N CYS A 54 -47.90 9.28 -1.16
CA CYS A 54 -48.82 8.82 -2.20
C CYS A 54 -48.46 9.48 -3.54
N LYS A 55 -47.46 8.92 -4.24
CA LYS A 55 -47.13 9.30 -5.62
C LYS A 55 -46.85 8.05 -6.44
N PRO A 56 -47.38 7.93 -7.67
CA PRO A 56 -47.11 6.79 -8.53
C PRO A 56 -45.61 6.72 -8.87
N HIS A 57 -44.99 5.57 -8.63
CA HIS A 57 -43.60 5.29 -8.99
C HIS A 57 -43.52 4.17 -10.03
N PHE A 58 -42.72 4.40 -11.09
CA PHE A 58 -42.52 3.46 -12.19
C PHE A 58 -41.06 2.98 -12.19
N SER A 59 -40.84 1.69 -11.94
CA SER A 59 -39.55 1.03 -12.13
C SER A 59 -39.61 0.06 -13.32
N LYS A 60 -38.46 -0.41 -13.81
CA LYS A 60 -38.39 -1.38 -14.93
C LYS A 60 -39.17 -2.69 -14.66
N ARG A 61 -39.57 -2.99 -13.42
CA ARG A 61 -40.25 -4.24 -13.04
C ARG A 61 -41.34 -4.10 -11.95
N SER A 62 -41.80 -2.89 -11.61
CA SER A 62 -42.88 -2.71 -10.60
C SER A 62 -43.66 -1.41 -10.75
N TRP A 63 -44.96 -1.48 -10.44
CA TRP A 63 -45.88 -0.34 -10.33
C TRP A 63 -46.48 -0.30 -8.92
N GLY A 64 -46.51 0.88 -8.29
CA GLY A 64 -47.07 1.06 -6.95
C GLY A 64 -47.45 2.51 -6.66
N LEU A 65 -48.47 2.68 -5.82
CA LEU A 65 -49.07 3.99 -5.46
C LEU A 65 -48.42 4.64 -4.21
N PHE A 66 -47.65 3.86 -3.44
CA PHE A 66 -47.09 4.28 -2.16
C PHE A 66 -45.56 4.08 -2.17
N SER A 67 -44.82 5.15 -1.92
CA SER A 67 -43.38 5.06 -1.62
C SER A 67 -43.15 5.44 -0.16
N ARG A 68 -42.47 4.57 0.58
CA ARG A 68 -41.99 4.88 1.93
C ARG A 68 -40.69 5.65 1.81
N ARG A 69 -40.65 6.84 2.39
CA ARG A 69 -39.47 7.69 2.41
C ARG A 69 -39.24 8.14 3.83
N THR A 70 -38.01 8.03 4.30
CA THR A 70 -37.64 8.47 5.65
C THR A 70 -36.90 9.79 5.55
N LYS A 71 -37.39 10.85 6.19
CA LYS A 71 -36.65 12.11 6.30
C LYS A 71 -35.53 11.96 7.32
N LEU A 72 -34.34 12.41 6.94
CA LEU A 72 -33.16 12.50 7.80
C LEU A 72 -33.03 13.94 8.30
N LEU A 73 -33.24 14.15 9.60
CA LEU A 73 -33.07 15.44 10.27
C LEU A 73 -31.79 15.43 11.10
N CYS A 74 -31.10 16.56 11.20
CA CYS A 74 -29.94 16.68 12.08
C CYS A 74 -30.38 16.46 13.54
N ARG A 75 -29.76 15.52 14.25
CA ARG A 75 -30.13 15.19 15.63
C ARG A 75 -30.01 16.37 16.59
N LYS A 76 -29.09 17.32 16.35
CA LYS A 76 -28.87 18.48 17.23
C LYS A 76 -29.87 19.60 17.02
N CYS A 77 -30.26 19.91 15.77
CA CYS A 77 -31.05 21.11 15.46
C CYS A 77 -32.34 20.84 14.66
N GLY A 78 -32.67 19.57 14.39
CA GLY A 78 -33.88 19.17 13.69
C GLY A 78 -33.96 19.56 12.20
N LYS A 79 -32.92 20.20 11.64
CA LYS A 79 -32.95 20.68 10.25
C LYS A 79 -32.81 19.53 9.25
N HIS A 80 -33.55 19.60 8.14
CA HIS A 80 -33.57 18.56 7.10
C HIS A 80 -32.24 18.43 6.36
N ILE A 81 -31.65 17.24 6.43
CA ILE A 81 -30.37 16.89 5.80
C ILE A 81 -30.56 16.09 4.52
N GLY A 82 -31.50 15.14 4.51
CA GLY A 82 -31.62 14.19 3.41
C GLY A 82 -32.80 13.23 3.56
N ASN A 83 -32.82 12.18 2.77
CA ASN A 83 -33.86 11.14 2.85
C ASN A 83 -33.27 9.74 2.68
N ALA A 84 -33.88 8.75 3.31
CA ALA A 84 -33.64 7.34 3.06
C ALA A 84 -34.81 6.72 2.28
N TYR A 85 -34.47 5.71 1.47
CA TYR A 85 -35.41 4.92 0.66
C TYR A 85 -35.06 3.44 0.83
N ASP A 86 -36.08 2.61 1.04
CA ASP A 86 -35.91 1.16 1.09
C ASP A 86 -36.12 0.60 -0.32
N ASP A 87 -35.08 0.00 -0.93
CA ASP A 87 -35.22 -0.73 -2.19
C ASP A 87 -35.65 -2.17 -1.88
N TYR A 88 -36.91 -2.49 -2.17
CA TYR A 88 -37.38 -3.88 -2.16
C TYR A 88 -36.94 -4.56 -3.47
N THR A 89 -35.82 -5.27 -3.44
CA THR A 89 -35.57 -6.30 -4.46
C THR A 89 -36.50 -7.48 -4.18
N SER A 90 -37.60 -7.58 -4.93
CA SER A 90 -38.53 -8.69 -4.84
C SER A 90 -37.92 -9.98 -5.42
N SER A 91 -37.49 -10.90 -4.56
CA SER A 91 -37.85 -12.30 -4.75
C SER A 91 -39.08 -12.57 -3.87
N SER A 92 -40.12 -13.12 -4.51
CA SER A 92 -41.36 -13.69 -3.94
C SER A 92 -42.33 -12.75 -3.19
N PHE A 93 -43.51 -12.51 -3.79
CA PHE A 93 -44.76 -12.34 -3.05
C PHE A 93 -45.40 -13.73 -2.82
N PRO A 94 -46.16 -13.93 -1.74
CA PRO A 94 -46.75 -15.22 -1.40
C PRO A 94 -48.11 -15.41 -2.09
N LEU A 95 -48.28 -16.57 -2.75
CA LEU A 95 -49.58 -17.16 -3.04
C LEU A 95 -49.88 -18.23 -1.97
N VAL A 96 -51.15 -18.34 -1.63
CA VAL A 96 -51.77 -19.03 -0.49
C VAL A 96 -51.88 -20.57 -0.70
N LEU A 97 -52.02 -21.31 0.41
CA LEU A 97 -52.23 -22.77 0.65
C LEU A 97 -50.94 -23.62 0.75
N ASP A 98 -50.70 -24.52 1.72
CA ASP A 98 -51.46 -25.00 2.88
C ASP A 98 -50.48 -25.71 3.86
N GLY A 99 -50.77 -25.68 5.17
CA GLY A 99 -50.45 -26.77 6.10
C GLY A 99 -49.05 -26.88 6.76
N SER A 100 -49.02 -26.54 8.06
CA SER A 100 -48.19 -27.09 9.16
C SER A 100 -46.84 -26.45 9.54
N ASP A 101 -46.70 -26.25 10.86
CA ASP A 101 -45.78 -25.38 11.59
C ASP A 101 -44.33 -25.88 11.72
N SER A 102 -43.35 -24.97 11.64
CA SER A 102 -42.63 -24.43 12.82
C SER A 102 -41.31 -23.74 12.43
N SER A 103 -40.90 -22.80 13.27
CA SER A 103 -40.16 -21.57 12.98
C SER A 103 -38.62 -21.65 12.99
N SER A 104 -37.97 -21.02 12.01
CA SER A 104 -36.83 -20.10 12.23
C SER A 104 -36.65 -19.15 11.03
N GLY A 105 -36.96 -17.88 11.22
CA GLY A 105 -36.99 -16.87 10.16
C GLY A 105 -35.60 -16.46 9.69
N ARG A 106 -35.34 -16.53 8.38
CA ARG A 106 -34.20 -15.86 7.72
C ARG A 106 -34.60 -14.42 7.39
N GLU A 107 -33.91 -13.45 7.98
CA GLU A 107 -34.05 -12.03 7.62
C GLU A 107 -33.60 -11.79 6.17
N LEU A 108 -34.52 -11.24 5.36
CA LEU A 108 -34.25 -10.69 4.04
C LEU A 108 -33.40 -9.42 4.17
N SER A 109 -32.22 -9.36 3.54
CA SER A 109 -31.36 -8.18 3.55
C SER A 109 -32.00 -7.01 2.80
N LYS A 110 -32.60 -6.05 3.52
CA LYS A 110 -33.09 -4.78 2.98
C LYS A 110 -31.91 -3.90 2.55
N CYS A 111 -31.80 -3.54 1.27
CA CYS A 111 -30.83 -2.55 0.82
C CYS A 111 -31.45 -1.15 0.93
N ARG A 112 -30.95 -0.33 1.86
CA ARG A 112 -31.44 1.04 2.11
C ARG A 112 -30.49 2.06 1.48
N LYS A 113 -31.05 3.04 0.76
CA LYS A 113 -30.30 4.11 0.08
C LYS A 113 -30.52 5.45 0.79
N TYR A 114 -29.44 6.18 1.07
CA TYR A 114 -29.50 7.49 1.73
C TYR A 114 -29.08 8.63 0.80
N ASP A 115 -29.94 9.59 0.54
CA ASP A 115 -29.69 10.76 -0.31
C ASP A 115 -29.59 12.04 0.54
N VAL A 116 -28.39 12.62 0.64
CA VAL A 116 -28.05 13.82 1.42
C VAL A 116 -27.92 15.05 0.54
N ARG A 117 -28.45 16.20 0.98
CA ARG A 117 -28.36 17.47 0.26
C ARG A 117 -27.08 18.22 0.59
N ILE A 118 -26.28 18.53 -0.42
CA ILE A 118 -24.99 19.25 -0.27
C ILE A 118 -25.20 20.62 0.40
N ARG A 119 -26.26 21.34 0.02
CA ARG A 119 -26.60 22.65 0.64
C ARG A 119 -26.95 22.57 2.13
N SER A 120 -27.20 21.38 2.66
CA SER A 120 -27.48 21.15 4.08
C SER A 120 -26.20 20.83 4.86
N LEU A 121 -25.02 20.85 4.22
CA LEU A 121 -23.72 20.49 4.79
C LEU A 121 -22.76 21.69 4.81
N GLN A 122 -21.79 21.65 5.71
CA GLN A 122 -20.63 22.54 5.73
C GLN A 122 -19.34 21.74 6.00
N PRO A 123 -18.16 22.25 5.58
CA PRO A 123 -16.87 21.67 5.97
C PRO A 123 -16.77 21.60 7.51
N SER A 124 -16.23 20.51 8.04
CA SER A 124 -15.92 20.42 9.47
C SER A 124 -14.64 21.18 9.73
N ASN A 125 -14.67 22.18 10.62
CA ASN A 125 -13.46 22.90 11.06
C ASN A 125 -12.58 21.95 11.88
N SER A 126 -11.63 21.32 11.21
CA SER A 126 -10.46 20.74 11.83
C SER A 126 -9.26 21.19 11.00
N GLU A 127 -8.78 22.41 11.27
CA GLU A 127 -7.41 22.85 10.97
C GLU A 127 -7.19 24.25 11.58
N GLU A 128 -6.34 24.33 12.61
CA GLU A 128 -5.44 25.48 12.72
C GLU A 128 -4.20 25.14 11.88
N CYS A 129 -4.18 25.62 10.64
CA CYS A 129 -3.10 26.46 10.13
C CYS A 129 -3.47 26.90 8.71
N GLY A 130 -4.12 28.05 8.60
CA GLY A 130 -4.38 28.71 7.33
C GLY A 130 -4.32 30.22 7.50
N THR A 131 -3.25 30.83 7.00
CA THR A 131 -3.17 32.27 6.72
C THR A 131 -4.32 32.65 5.77
N PRO A 132 -5.12 33.70 6.03
CA PRO A 132 -6.23 34.04 5.17
C PRO A 132 -5.79 34.91 3.99
N ILE A 133 -6.21 34.53 2.79
CA ILE A 133 -6.16 35.37 1.58
C ILE A 133 -7.35 36.34 1.64
N PHE A 134 -7.09 37.63 1.85
CA PHE A 134 -8.04 38.70 1.58
C PHE A 134 -7.72 39.33 0.22
N VAL A 135 -8.73 39.37 -0.66
CA VAL A 135 -8.75 40.23 -1.84
C VAL A 135 -9.66 41.40 -1.53
N THR A 136 -9.12 42.62 -1.41
CA THR A 136 -9.49 43.80 -2.22
C THR A 136 -8.96 45.14 -1.68
N TYR A 137 -8.74 46.04 -2.63
CA TYR A 137 -8.58 47.50 -2.60
C TYR A 137 -7.22 48.14 -2.25
N LEU A 138 -6.56 48.54 -3.35
CA LEU A 138 -5.57 49.60 -3.47
C LEU A 138 -5.97 50.86 -2.69
N SER A 139 -5.11 51.30 -1.78
CA SER A 139 -4.93 52.71 -1.46
C SER A 139 -3.55 52.92 -0.82
N ARG A 140 -2.70 53.69 -1.52
CA ARG A 140 -1.40 54.18 -1.02
C ARG A 140 -1.61 55.09 0.19
N PRO A 141 -0.67 55.08 1.16
CA PRO A 141 -0.31 56.32 1.84
C PRO A 141 1.14 56.71 1.56
N LYS A 142 1.30 58.01 1.28
CA LYS A 142 2.55 58.77 1.26
C LYS A 142 3.18 58.78 2.66
N ALA A 143 4.51 58.76 2.68
CA ALA A 143 5.31 59.18 3.82
C ALA A 143 4.99 60.62 4.24
N PRO A 144 5.18 60.95 5.52
CA PRO A 144 5.65 62.27 5.90
C PRO A 144 7.04 62.20 6.53
N ALA A 145 7.71 63.33 6.35
CA ALA A 145 9.10 63.60 6.64
C ALA A 145 9.38 63.72 8.14
N ALA A 146 10.68 63.62 8.43
CA ALA A 146 11.29 63.84 9.72
C ALA A 146 10.97 65.21 10.32
N THR A 147 10.87 65.25 11.65
CA THR A 147 11.08 66.45 12.46
C THR A 147 12.28 66.20 13.36
N ALA A 148 13.29 67.05 13.19
CA ALA A 148 14.51 67.12 13.95
C ALA A 148 14.26 67.55 15.40
N ALA A 149 15.04 66.99 16.33
CA ALA A 149 15.34 67.61 17.60
C ALA A 149 16.84 67.42 17.85
N GLU A 150 17.59 68.50 17.69
CA GLU A 150 18.98 68.63 18.08
C GLU A 150 19.09 68.64 19.61
N HIS A 151 20.03 67.88 20.17
CA HIS A 151 20.62 68.20 21.46
C HIS A 151 22.11 67.84 21.44
N LEU A 152 22.92 68.90 21.33
CA LEU A 152 24.32 69.08 21.73
C LEU A 152 25.14 67.83 22.13
N LEU A 153 26.03 67.43 21.21
CA LEU A 153 27.20 66.61 21.51
C LEU A 153 28.39 67.51 21.89
N LEU A 154 28.93 67.29 23.08
CA LEU A 154 30.28 67.70 23.45
C LEU A 154 31.29 66.93 22.59
N GLN A 155 32.11 67.66 21.84
CA GLN A 155 33.20 67.12 21.04
C GLN A 155 34.28 66.50 21.94
N HIS A 156 34.58 65.22 21.73
CA HIS A 156 35.90 64.65 21.96
C HIS A 156 36.33 63.92 20.69
N SER A 157 37.28 64.51 19.98
CA SER A 157 37.93 63.95 18.80
C SER A 157 38.80 62.77 19.22
N TYR A 158 38.38 61.54 18.93
CA TYR A 158 39.26 60.37 18.93
C TYR A 158 39.18 59.68 17.58
N SER A 159 40.26 59.79 16.81
CA SER A 159 40.48 59.06 15.57
C SER A 159 40.99 57.66 15.95
N PRO A 160 40.29 56.55 15.68
CA PRO A 160 40.88 55.23 15.84
C PRO A 160 41.73 54.98 14.59
N ARG A 161 43.05 54.87 14.78
CA ARG A 161 43.93 54.26 13.79
C ARG A 161 43.49 52.80 13.65
N ILE A 162 42.69 52.50 12.62
CA ILE A 162 42.30 51.13 12.31
C ILE A 162 43.57 50.36 11.92
N ASN A 163 43.91 49.37 12.74
CA ASN A 163 45.13 48.59 12.59
C ASN A 163 45.02 47.73 11.32
N ILE A 164 45.90 47.94 10.34
CA ILE A 164 45.90 47.26 9.03
C ILE A 164 45.84 45.73 9.17
N LYS A 165 46.40 45.17 10.26
CA LYS A 165 46.32 43.73 10.57
C LYS A 165 44.89 43.22 10.75
N VAL A 166 43.97 44.03 11.29
CA VAL A 166 42.56 43.66 11.50
C VAL A 166 41.81 43.62 10.18
N ILE A 167 42.10 44.56 9.27
CA ILE A 167 41.51 44.59 7.93
C ILE A 167 41.96 43.35 7.12
N ILE A 168 43.25 43.00 7.18
CA ILE A 168 43.78 41.81 6.51
C ILE A 168 43.14 40.54 7.09
N SER A 169 42.98 40.46 8.41
CA SER A 169 42.33 39.30 9.05
C SER A 169 40.87 39.14 8.60
N LEU A 170 40.10 40.23 8.58
CA LEU A 170 38.70 40.21 8.14
C LEU A 170 38.57 39.84 6.65
N PHE A 171 39.47 40.36 5.82
CA PHE A 171 39.51 40.05 4.39
C PHE A 171 39.89 38.57 4.13
N CYS A 172 40.85 38.02 4.89
CA CYS A 172 41.20 36.60 4.81
C CYS A 172 40.05 35.70 5.28
N SER A 173 39.34 36.05 6.36
CA SER A 173 38.15 35.29 6.79
C SER A 173 37.01 35.38 5.78
N TYR A 174 36.83 36.53 5.11
CA TYR A 174 35.85 36.68 4.04
C TYR A 174 36.22 35.82 2.83
N MET A 175 37.48 35.84 2.39
CA MET A 175 37.97 35.02 1.28
C MET A 175 37.94 33.51 1.57
N LEU A 176 38.18 33.10 2.82
CA LEU A 176 38.00 31.71 3.26
C LEU A 176 36.52 31.33 3.26
N SER A 177 35.64 32.19 3.77
CA SER A 177 34.19 31.94 3.77
C SER A 177 33.58 31.90 2.35
N SER A 178 34.09 32.71 1.42
CA SER A 178 33.62 32.72 0.04
C SER A 178 34.02 31.44 -0.70
N HIS A 179 35.20 30.87 -0.41
CA HIS A 179 35.63 29.56 -0.91
C HIS A 179 34.83 28.40 -0.31
N TYR A 180 34.38 28.50 0.94
CA TYR A 180 33.45 27.52 1.53
C TYR A 180 32.06 27.56 0.88
N ILE A 181 31.59 28.74 0.44
CA ILE A 181 30.27 28.87 -0.22
C ILE A 181 30.33 28.42 -1.70
N THR A 182 31.49 28.53 -2.37
CA THR A 182 31.65 28.02 -3.75
C THR A 182 32.06 26.55 -3.85
N ALA A 183 32.38 25.88 -2.74
CA ALA A 183 32.62 24.43 -2.68
C ALA A 183 31.35 23.58 -2.50
N LEU A 184 30.18 24.20 -2.27
CA LEU A 184 28.89 23.58 -2.55
C LEU A 184 28.72 23.59 -4.07
N ARG A 185 29.31 22.58 -4.73
CA ARG A 185 28.77 22.12 -6.01
C ARG A 185 27.25 22.05 -5.79
N PRO A 186 26.40 22.70 -6.60
CA PRO A 186 25.01 22.30 -6.62
C PRO A 186 25.08 20.81 -6.96
N ALA A 187 24.82 19.94 -5.99
CA ALA A 187 24.42 18.59 -6.31
C ALA A 187 23.24 18.81 -7.24
N LEU A 188 23.44 18.62 -8.54
CA LEU A 188 22.39 18.65 -9.53
C LEU A 188 21.30 17.79 -8.94
N ALA A 189 20.22 18.42 -8.45
CA ALA A 189 19.13 17.70 -7.82
C ALA A 189 18.56 16.81 -8.90
N ILE A 190 18.93 15.52 -8.85
CA ILE A 190 18.48 14.54 -9.82
C ILE A 190 16.95 14.58 -9.79
N LYS A 191 16.34 14.87 -10.94
CA LYS A 191 14.89 15.07 -11.04
C LYS A 191 14.17 13.80 -10.58
N GLU A 192 13.09 13.93 -9.82
CA GLU A 192 12.21 12.78 -9.55
C GLU A 192 11.67 12.19 -10.87
N CYS A 193 11.62 10.86 -10.91
CA CYS A 193 11.05 10.08 -11.99
C CYS A 193 9.54 10.08 -11.91
N GLU A 194 8.89 10.19 -13.07
CA GLU A 194 7.44 10.03 -13.19
C GLU A 194 7.15 8.63 -13.75
N PHE A 195 6.68 7.74 -12.88
CA PHE A 195 6.25 6.40 -13.27
C PHE A 195 4.74 6.37 -13.47
N PRO A 196 4.22 6.26 -14.70
CA PRO A 196 2.77 6.21 -14.95
C PRO A 196 2.14 4.85 -14.60
N ALA A 197 2.97 3.81 -14.42
CA ALA A 197 2.53 2.48 -14.05
C ALA A 197 3.61 1.74 -13.25
N ILE A 198 3.19 0.76 -12.44
CA ILE A 198 4.07 -0.18 -11.74
C ILE A 198 3.68 -1.60 -12.14
N PHE A 199 4.65 -2.40 -12.59
CA PHE A 199 4.48 -3.82 -12.84
C PHE A 199 5.29 -4.60 -11.81
N ASN A 200 4.60 -5.22 -10.85
CA ASN A 200 5.23 -5.94 -9.74
C ASN A 200 5.27 -7.44 -10.00
N PHE A 201 6.41 -8.06 -9.73
CA PHE A 201 6.65 -9.49 -9.77
C PHE A 201 7.15 -9.92 -8.41
N GLY A 202 6.75 -11.10 -7.94
CA GLY A 202 7.11 -11.44 -6.58
C GLY A 202 6.44 -12.67 -6.00
N ASP A 203 6.63 -12.81 -4.70
CA ASP A 203 5.94 -13.79 -3.89
C ASP A 203 4.94 -13.13 -2.91
N SER A 204 4.65 -13.82 -1.81
CA SER A 204 3.74 -13.35 -0.77
C SER A 204 4.13 -12.01 -0.13
N ASN A 205 5.41 -11.62 -0.16
CA ASN A 205 5.87 -10.34 0.39
C ASN A 205 5.33 -9.13 -0.38
N SER A 206 4.91 -9.33 -1.62
CA SER A 206 4.33 -8.28 -2.47
C SER A 206 3.00 -8.69 -3.11
N ASP A 207 2.40 -9.81 -2.74
CA ASP A 207 1.11 -10.28 -3.28
C ASP A 207 -0.07 -9.41 -2.81
N THR A 208 -0.78 -8.79 -3.77
CA THR A 208 -1.95 -7.95 -3.51
C THR A 208 -3.29 -8.65 -3.81
N GLY A 209 -3.31 -9.96 -3.94
CA GLY A 209 -4.54 -10.76 -4.16
C GLY A 209 -4.41 -11.89 -5.18
N GLY A 210 -3.22 -12.11 -5.77
CA GLY A 210 -2.96 -13.17 -6.73
C GLY A 210 -3.28 -14.56 -6.16
N LEU A 211 -2.81 -14.89 -4.95
CA LEU A 211 -3.13 -16.18 -4.31
C LEU A 211 -4.62 -16.28 -4.01
N ALA A 212 -5.21 -15.18 -3.50
CA ALA A 212 -6.61 -15.11 -3.13
C ALA A 212 -7.55 -15.31 -4.32
N ALA A 213 -7.20 -14.75 -5.48
CA ALA A 213 -7.98 -14.85 -6.71
C ALA A 213 -7.88 -16.22 -7.40
N SER A 214 -6.81 -16.98 -7.14
CA SER A 214 -6.49 -18.19 -7.90
C SER A 214 -6.62 -19.49 -7.13
N ILE A 215 -6.24 -19.53 -5.85
CA ILE A 215 -6.19 -20.76 -5.05
C ILE A 215 -7.12 -20.68 -3.84
N TYR A 216 -6.84 -19.80 -2.87
CA TYR A 216 -7.69 -19.56 -1.70
C TYR A 216 -7.42 -18.18 -1.09
N PRO A 217 -8.44 -17.50 -0.54
CA PRO A 217 -8.26 -16.22 0.14
C PRO A 217 -7.67 -16.41 1.54
N SER A 218 -6.90 -15.42 2.00
CA SER A 218 -6.55 -15.31 3.42
C SER A 218 -7.80 -14.95 4.23
N PRO A 219 -8.14 -15.69 5.31
CA PRO A 219 -9.30 -15.38 6.15
C PRO A 219 -9.04 -14.15 7.04
N PRO A 220 -10.03 -13.63 7.78
CA PRO A 220 -9.75 -12.76 8.92
C PRO A 220 -8.82 -13.48 9.93
N PRO A 221 -7.86 -12.80 10.60
CA PRO A 221 -7.73 -11.35 10.77
C PRO A 221 -6.81 -10.63 9.75
N TYR A 222 -6.47 -11.25 8.62
CA TYR A 222 -5.65 -10.57 7.61
C TYR A 222 -6.32 -9.27 7.13
N GLY A 223 -5.53 -8.20 7.01
CA GLY A 223 -5.99 -6.85 6.65
C GLY A 223 -6.63 -6.03 7.79
N GLU A 224 -6.70 -6.53 9.03
CA GLU A 224 -7.40 -5.86 10.13
C GLU A 224 -6.95 -4.42 10.44
N THR A 225 -5.68 -4.08 10.24
CA THR A 225 -5.11 -2.78 10.64
C THR A 225 -5.42 -1.63 9.69
N TYR A 226 -5.54 -1.91 8.39
CA TYR A 226 -5.73 -0.85 7.38
C TYR A 226 -6.91 -1.08 6.46
N PHE A 227 -7.06 -2.29 5.93
CA PHE A 227 -8.18 -2.60 5.03
C PHE A 227 -9.46 -2.91 5.81
N HIS A 228 -9.32 -3.35 7.07
CA HIS A 228 -10.37 -3.80 7.97
C HIS A 228 -11.17 -5.02 7.47
N ILE A 229 -10.73 -5.61 6.37
CA ILE A 229 -11.21 -6.85 5.76
C ILE A 229 -10.01 -7.55 5.09
N PRO A 230 -10.09 -8.87 4.83
CA PRO A 230 -9.08 -9.54 4.03
C PRO A 230 -9.08 -9.02 2.58
N ALA A 231 -8.09 -8.19 2.26
CA ALA A 231 -7.92 -7.54 0.96
C ALA A 231 -6.88 -8.25 0.06
N GLY A 232 -6.67 -9.55 0.28
CA GLY A 232 -5.74 -10.38 -0.50
C GLY A 232 -4.25 -10.27 -0.12
N ARG A 233 -3.89 -9.39 0.83
CA ARG A 233 -2.52 -9.28 1.37
C ARG A 233 -2.31 -10.30 2.48
N ILE A 234 -1.14 -10.95 2.49
CA ILE A 234 -0.75 -11.89 3.55
C ILE A 234 -0.04 -11.11 4.68
N SER A 235 -0.75 -10.13 5.23
CA SER A 235 -0.34 -9.27 6.33
C SER A 235 -1.57 -8.80 7.11
N ASP A 236 -1.38 -8.15 8.25
CA ASP A 236 -2.43 -7.43 8.96
C ASP A 236 -2.86 -6.15 8.25
N GLY A 237 -2.18 -5.74 7.18
CA GLY A 237 -2.53 -4.56 6.41
C GLY A 237 -1.72 -4.40 5.12
N ARG A 238 -1.17 -3.19 4.91
CA ARG A 238 -0.40 -2.82 3.70
C ARG A 238 0.96 -3.50 3.62
N LEU A 239 1.35 -3.90 2.41
CA LEU A 239 2.67 -4.43 2.10
C LEU A 239 3.65 -3.31 1.70
N ILE A 240 4.94 -3.65 1.58
CA ILE A 240 5.97 -2.71 1.08
C ILE A 240 5.57 -2.13 -0.28
N ILE A 241 5.04 -2.97 -1.19
CA ILE A 241 4.59 -2.53 -2.52
C ILE A 241 3.43 -1.52 -2.46
N ASP A 242 2.55 -1.63 -1.47
CA ASP A 242 1.45 -0.68 -1.27
C ASP A 242 2.00 0.70 -0.85
N PHE A 243 3.02 0.74 0.00
CA PHE A 243 3.71 1.98 0.37
C PHE A 243 4.49 2.59 -0.79
N LEU A 244 5.20 1.76 -1.57
CA LEU A 244 5.91 2.20 -2.79
C LEU A 244 4.93 2.85 -3.78
N ALA A 245 3.81 2.19 -4.08
CA ALA A 245 2.80 2.73 -4.98
C ALA A 245 2.24 4.08 -4.47
N LYS A 246 1.88 4.16 -3.19
CA LYS A 246 1.37 5.41 -2.61
C LYS A 246 2.39 6.54 -2.63
N SER A 247 3.68 6.24 -2.45
CA SER A 247 4.75 7.24 -2.49
C SER A 247 4.96 7.87 -3.88
N LEU A 248 4.56 7.15 -4.94
CA LEU A 248 4.56 7.62 -6.32
C LEU A 248 3.22 8.27 -6.74
N GLY A 249 2.27 8.42 -5.80
CA GLY A 249 0.93 8.93 -6.10
C GLY A 249 0.04 7.93 -6.86
N GLN A 250 0.45 6.66 -6.95
CA GLN A 250 -0.29 5.62 -7.66
C GLN A 250 -1.37 4.97 -6.76
N PRO A 251 -2.45 4.42 -7.35
CA PRO A 251 -3.37 3.56 -6.62
C PRO A 251 -2.68 2.26 -6.19
N PHE A 252 -3.30 1.52 -5.27
CA PHE A 252 -2.85 0.16 -4.98
C PHE A 252 -3.00 -0.72 -6.22
N LEU A 253 -2.03 -1.59 -6.45
CA LEU A 253 -2.02 -2.44 -7.63
C LEU A 253 -3.10 -3.52 -7.51
N SER A 254 -3.86 -3.73 -8.59
CA SER A 254 -4.72 -4.89 -8.74
C SER A 254 -3.88 -6.12 -9.06
N ALA A 255 -4.24 -7.28 -8.49
CA ALA A 255 -3.61 -8.53 -8.89
C ALA A 255 -4.01 -8.88 -10.32
N TYR A 256 -3.07 -9.36 -11.14
CA TYR A 256 -3.34 -9.76 -12.52
C TYR A 256 -4.40 -10.88 -12.60
N LEU A 257 -4.45 -11.75 -11.58
CA LEU A 257 -5.36 -12.88 -11.49
C LEU A 257 -6.77 -12.48 -11.01
N ASP A 258 -6.98 -11.24 -10.55
CA ASP A 258 -8.31 -10.78 -10.14
C ASP A 258 -9.25 -10.68 -11.35
N SER A 259 -10.34 -11.44 -11.30
CA SER A 259 -11.38 -11.43 -12.34
C SER A 259 -12.42 -10.31 -12.17
N LEU A 260 -12.55 -9.76 -10.96
CA LEU A 260 -13.60 -8.80 -10.61
C LEU A 260 -13.00 -7.47 -10.13
N GLY A 261 -13.41 -6.37 -10.77
CA GLY A 261 -13.05 -5.02 -10.32
C GLY A 261 -11.59 -4.63 -10.53
N ALA A 262 -10.79 -5.43 -11.23
CA ALA A 262 -9.41 -5.13 -11.51
C ALA A 262 -9.26 -3.89 -12.41
N ASN A 263 -8.30 -3.03 -12.06
CA ASN A 263 -7.97 -1.84 -12.83
C ASN A 263 -6.46 -1.82 -13.09
N PHE A 264 -6.08 -2.06 -14.34
CA PHE A 264 -4.69 -2.14 -14.76
C PHE A 264 -4.18 -0.85 -15.42
N SER A 265 -4.96 0.24 -15.40
CA SER A 265 -4.60 1.52 -16.04
C SER A 265 -3.27 2.09 -15.55
N HIS A 266 -2.87 1.76 -14.32
CA HIS A 266 -1.62 2.18 -13.67
C HIS A 266 -0.69 0.99 -13.37
N GLY A 267 -0.80 -0.08 -14.15
CA GLY A 267 -0.01 -1.29 -14.01
C GLY A 267 -0.74 -2.40 -13.23
N ALA A 268 -0.02 -3.48 -12.95
CA ALA A 268 -0.58 -4.71 -12.41
C ALA A 268 0.43 -5.41 -11.50
N ASN A 269 -0.10 -6.24 -10.60
CA ASN A 269 0.71 -7.08 -9.74
C ASN A 269 0.59 -8.55 -10.14
N PHE A 270 1.72 -9.15 -10.53
CA PHE A 270 1.82 -10.57 -10.90
C PHE A 270 2.32 -11.43 -9.74
N ALA A 271 2.73 -10.83 -8.62
CA ALA A 271 3.18 -11.57 -7.45
C ALA A 271 2.08 -12.48 -6.93
N THR A 272 2.47 -13.68 -6.51
CA THR A 272 1.54 -14.67 -5.94
C THR A 272 2.16 -15.31 -4.71
N GLY A 273 1.37 -15.53 -3.66
CA GLY A 273 1.84 -16.18 -2.45
C GLY A 273 2.50 -17.53 -2.72
N SER A 274 3.62 -17.78 -2.03
CA SER A 274 4.47 -18.98 -2.19
C SER A 274 5.12 -19.15 -3.58
N SER A 275 5.22 -18.09 -4.38
CA SER A 275 5.94 -18.15 -5.67
C SER A 275 7.44 -18.27 -5.52
N THR A 276 8.02 -19.11 -6.39
CA THR A 276 9.45 -19.36 -6.55
C THR A 276 9.92 -18.80 -7.90
N ILE A 277 11.23 -18.57 -8.03
CA ILE A 277 11.83 -18.20 -9.33
C ILE A 277 11.77 -19.41 -10.27
N ARG A 278 12.12 -20.60 -9.77
CA ARG A 278 12.11 -21.86 -10.53
C ARG A 278 10.84 -22.68 -10.30
N LEU A 279 10.61 -23.69 -11.12
CA LEU A 279 9.52 -24.64 -10.91
C LEU A 279 9.79 -25.45 -9.63
N PRO A 280 8.89 -25.42 -8.62
CA PRO A 280 9.07 -26.16 -7.39
C PRO A 280 8.67 -27.63 -7.58
N ASN A 281 9.22 -28.53 -6.75
CA ASN A 281 8.91 -29.96 -6.85
C ASN A 281 7.48 -30.31 -6.40
N ARG A 282 6.91 -29.52 -5.50
CA ARG A 282 5.55 -29.67 -4.99
C ARG A 282 4.76 -28.39 -5.28
N ILE A 283 3.63 -28.53 -5.93
CA ILE A 283 2.79 -27.41 -6.38
C ILE A 283 1.46 -27.45 -5.62
N LEU A 284 0.96 -26.29 -5.20
CA LEU A 284 -0.37 -26.13 -4.61
C LEU A 284 -1.47 -26.71 -5.54
N PRO A 285 -2.53 -27.34 -5.00
CA PRO A 285 -2.93 -27.37 -3.58
C PRO A 285 -2.33 -28.54 -2.77
N ALA A 286 -1.29 -29.22 -3.26
CA ALA A 286 -0.64 -30.27 -2.46
C ALA A 286 -0.16 -29.71 -1.10
N PRO A 287 -0.31 -30.43 0.02
CA PRO A 287 0.18 -29.98 1.32
C PRO A 287 1.68 -29.66 1.28
N GLY A 288 2.05 -28.48 1.77
CA GLY A 288 3.42 -27.96 1.69
C GLY A 288 3.88 -27.60 0.27
N GLY A 289 2.95 -27.47 -0.67
CA GLY A 289 3.21 -27.06 -2.05
C GLY A 289 3.46 -25.55 -2.18
N TYR A 290 4.13 -25.19 -3.28
CA TYR A 290 4.45 -23.84 -3.68
C TYR A 290 3.55 -23.38 -4.83
N SER A 291 3.56 -22.10 -5.15
CA SER A 291 2.70 -21.54 -6.20
C SER A 291 3.03 -22.13 -7.58
N PRO A 292 2.01 -22.44 -8.42
CA PRO A 292 2.26 -22.73 -9.83
C PRO A 292 2.70 -21.49 -10.61
N PHE A 293 2.51 -20.29 -10.05
CA PHE A 293 2.83 -19.01 -10.68
C PHE A 293 4.27 -18.60 -10.38
N THR A 294 5.23 -19.36 -10.89
CA THR A 294 6.67 -19.04 -10.80
C THR A 294 7.00 -17.71 -11.49
N LEU A 295 8.19 -17.15 -11.27
CA LEU A 295 8.61 -15.91 -11.96
C LEU A 295 8.44 -16.00 -13.48
N THR A 296 8.72 -17.16 -14.08
CA THR A 296 8.56 -17.38 -15.53
C THR A 296 7.08 -17.36 -15.96
N ILE A 297 6.18 -17.86 -15.12
CA ILE A 297 4.74 -17.76 -15.37
C ILE A 297 4.25 -16.33 -15.16
N GLN A 298 4.73 -15.61 -14.14
CA GLN A 298 4.43 -14.20 -13.92
C GLN A 298 4.89 -13.33 -15.11
N TYR A 299 6.06 -13.60 -15.66
CA TYR A 299 6.50 -13.02 -16.94
C TYR A 299 5.52 -13.31 -18.08
N SER A 300 5.06 -14.55 -18.21
CA SER A 300 4.11 -14.93 -19.26
C SER A 300 2.76 -14.21 -19.10
N GLN A 301 2.30 -14.02 -17.86
CA GLN A 301 1.13 -13.23 -17.53
C GLN A 301 1.32 -11.75 -17.89
N PHE A 302 2.50 -11.18 -17.63
CA PHE A 302 2.84 -9.82 -18.05
C PHE A 302 2.81 -9.66 -19.57
N LEU A 303 3.38 -10.60 -20.32
CA LEU A 303 3.33 -10.59 -21.78
C LEU A 303 1.87 -10.63 -22.29
N GLN A 304 1.03 -11.46 -21.67
CA GLN A 304 -0.40 -11.51 -21.98
C GLN A 304 -1.10 -10.16 -21.69
N LEU A 305 -0.85 -9.56 -20.53
CA LEU A 305 -1.39 -8.23 -20.18
C LEU A 305 -0.96 -7.19 -21.22
N LYS A 306 0.34 -7.13 -21.54
CA LYS A 306 0.88 -6.17 -22.51
C LYS A 306 0.18 -6.28 -23.87
N ASN A 307 0.05 -7.49 -24.40
CA ASN A 307 -0.55 -7.70 -25.73
C ASN A 307 -2.07 -7.48 -25.73
N ARG A 308 -2.78 -8.02 -24.73
CA ARG A 308 -4.24 -7.94 -24.67
C ARG A 308 -4.75 -6.55 -24.29
N SER A 309 -4.01 -5.82 -23.46
CA SER A 309 -4.38 -4.46 -23.08
C SER A 309 -4.52 -3.55 -24.30
N GLN A 310 -3.61 -3.63 -25.27
CA GLN A 310 -3.69 -2.81 -26.48
C GLN A 310 -4.89 -3.18 -27.34
N LEU A 311 -5.13 -4.48 -27.55
CA LEU A 311 -6.33 -4.93 -28.26
C LEU A 311 -7.64 -4.43 -27.62
N ILE A 312 -7.71 -4.43 -26.28
CA ILE A 312 -8.88 -3.93 -25.55
C ILE A 312 -9.00 -2.40 -25.71
N ARG A 313 -7.88 -1.68 -25.72
CA ARG A 313 -7.86 -0.23 -25.93
C ARG A 313 -8.32 0.14 -27.34
N ASP A 314 -7.85 -0.57 -28.36
CA ASP A 314 -8.21 -0.34 -29.76
C ASP A 314 -9.70 -0.60 -30.02
N ARG A 315 -10.26 -1.62 -29.36
CA ARG A 315 -11.71 -1.89 -29.38
C ARG A 315 -12.54 -0.78 -28.72
N GLY A 316 -11.94 0.01 -27.82
CA GLY A 316 -12.61 1.07 -27.09
C GLY A 316 -13.60 0.58 -26.03
N GLY A 317 -14.56 1.43 -25.68
CA GLY A 317 -15.58 1.14 -24.66
C GLY A 317 -15.07 1.27 -23.22
N ILE A 318 -15.86 0.76 -22.26
CA ILE A 318 -15.61 0.98 -20.83
C ILE A 318 -14.28 0.38 -20.36
N PHE A 319 -13.88 -0.77 -20.91
CA PHE A 319 -12.70 -1.51 -20.49
C PHE A 319 -11.39 -0.90 -21.00
N ALA A 320 -11.41 -0.11 -22.09
CA ALA A 320 -10.22 0.57 -22.60
C ALA A 320 -9.57 1.50 -21.55
N SER A 321 -10.41 2.15 -20.74
CA SER A 321 -9.93 3.04 -19.66
C SER A 321 -9.29 2.30 -18.48
N LEU A 322 -9.54 1.00 -18.34
CA LEU A 322 -8.99 0.14 -17.29
C LEU A 322 -7.68 -0.55 -17.72
N MET A 323 -7.22 -0.32 -18.94
CA MET A 323 -6.03 -0.93 -19.51
C MET A 323 -4.88 0.07 -19.62
N PRO A 324 -3.62 -0.34 -19.35
CA PRO A 324 -2.46 0.53 -19.44
C PRO A 324 -2.23 1.00 -20.88
N LYS A 325 -1.82 2.25 -21.04
CA LYS A 325 -1.44 2.78 -22.36
C LYS A 325 -0.14 2.15 -22.83
N GLU A 326 0.06 2.04 -24.15
CA GLU A 326 1.25 1.41 -24.72
C GLU A 326 2.55 2.08 -24.23
N GLU A 327 2.58 3.41 -24.19
CA GLU A 327 3.76 4.16 -23.77
C GLU A 327 4.13 3.93 -22.29
N TYR A 328 3.18 3.47 -21.47
CA TYR A 328 3.42 3.22 -20.05
C TYR A 328 4.39 2.07 -19.84
N PHE A 329 4.39 1.04 -20.69
CA PHE A 329 5.32 -0.09 -20.55
C PHE A 329 6.79 0.36 -20.63
N SER A 330 7.12 1.30 -21.51
CA SER A 330 8.49 1.84 -21.61
C SER A 330 8.90 2.78 -20.46
N LYS A 331 7.91 3.35 -19.75
CA LYS A 331 8.09 4.35 -18.69
C LYS A 331 7.79 3.80 -17.29
N ALA A 332 7.34 2.55 -17.19
CA ALA A 332 6.92 1.95 -15.94
C ALA A 332 8.10 1.61 -15.04
N LEU A 333 7.79 1.48 -13.75
CA LEU A 333 8.67 0.86 -12.79
C LEU A 333 8.37 -0.65 -12.71
N TYR A 334 9.41 -1.47 -12.78
CA TYR A 334 9.34 -2.91 -12.63
C TYR A 334 9.94 -3.32 -11.28
N THR A 335 9.14 -3.89 -10.39
CA THR A 335 9.56 -4.23 -9.03
C THR A 335 9.63 -5.74 -8.83
N PHE A 336 10.62 -6.21 -8.06
CA PHE A 336 10.84 -7.64 -7.79
C PHE A 336 11.10 -7.87 -6.30
N ASP A 337 10.32 -8.75 -5.66
CA ASP A 337 10.58 -9.31 -4.32
C ASP A 337 10.26 -10.82 -4.37
N ILE A 338 11.28 -11.62 -4.69
CA ILE A 338 11.16 -13.06 -4.92
C ILE A 338 12.48 -13.80 -4.65
N GLY A 339 12.39 -15.08 -4.31
CA GLY A 339 13.54 -15.98 -4.15
C GLY A 339 13.66 -16.58 -2.75
N GLN A 340 12.98 -15.99 -1.75
CA GLN A 340 12.95 -16.54 -0.39
C GLN A 340 12.33 -17.94 -0.36
N ASN A 341 11.27 -18.15 -1.14
CA ASN A 341 10.61 -19.45 -1.26
C ASN A 341 11.48 -20.50 -1.93
N ASP A 342 12.39 -20.15 -2.86
CA ASP A 342 13.32 -21.12 -3.46
C ASP A 342 14.28 -21.69 -2.38
N LEU A 343 14.75 -20.85 -1.45
CA LEU A 343 15.56 -21.29 -0.31
C LEU A 343 14.72 -22.12 0.68
N GLY A 344 13.50 -21.66 0.98
CA GLY A 344 12.54 -22.40 1.79
C GLY A 344 12.25 -23.79 1.24
N GLU A 345 12.04 -23.91 -0.08
CA GLU A 345 11.78 -25.18 -0.76
C GLU A 345 12.93 -26.15 -0.56
N GLY A 346 14.16 -25.68 -0.72
CA GLY A 346 15.35 -26.49 -0.44
C GLY A 346 15.40 -27.00 1.00
N PHE A 347 15.16 -26.14 2.00
CA PHE A 347 15.19 -26.55 3.41
C PHE A 347 14.10 -27.57 3.75
N PHE A 348 12.87 -27.34 3.30
CA PHE A 348 11.73 -28.24 3.56
C PHE A 348 11.73 -29.50 2.69
N ALA A 349 12.56 -29.56 1.64
CA ALA A 349 12.86 -30.76 0.88
C ALA A 349 13.98 -31.63 1.52
N ASN A 350 14.39 -31.31 2.76
CA ASN A 350 15.48 -31.98 3.49
C ASN A 350 16.84 -31.91 2.79
N LEU A 351 17.08 -30.87 1.98
CA LEU A 351 18.41 -30.62 1.44
C LEU A 351 19.34 -30.09 2.54
N THR A 352 20.62 -30.46 2.45
CA THR A 352 21.66 -29.85 3.29
C THR A 352 21.88 -28.39 2.92
N ILE A 353 22.42 -27.59 3.84
CA ILE A 353 22.82 -26.19 3.59
C ILE A 353 23.69 -26.06 2.33
N GLN A 354 24.62 -27.01 2.12
CA GLN A 354 25.50 -27.04 0.95
C GLN A 354 24.72 -27.26 -0.35
N GLN A 355 23.75 -28.17 -0.35
CA GLN A 355 22.89 -28.42 -1.52
C GLN A 355 21.99 -27.22 -1.83
N VAL A 356 21.44 -26.55 -0.82
CA VAL A 356 20.67 -25.32 -1.04
C VAL A 356 21.55 -24.23 -1.64
N ASN A 357 22.76 -24.02 -1.10
CA ASN A 357 23.72 -23.07 -1.67
C ASN A 357 24.11 -23.42 -3.12
N ALA A 358 24.30 -24.69 -3.43
CA ALA A 358 24.63 -25.15 -4.78
C ALA A 358 23.52 -24.86 -5.81
N SER A 359 22.27 -24.68 -5.37
CA SER A 359 21.15 -24.32 -6.25
C SER A 359 21.07 -22.83 -6.60
N ILE A 360 21.73 -21.96 -5.83
CA ILE A 360 21.63 -20.50 -5.96
C ILE A 360 22.04 -19.99 -7.36
N PRO A 361 23.16 -20.43 -7.96
CA PRO A 361 23.55 -19.96 -9.30
C PRO A 361 22.47 -20.20 -10.37
N ASP A 362 21.81 -21.37 -10.34
CA ASP A 362 20.71 -21.71 -11.26
C ASP A 362 19.48 -20.82 -11.03
N ILE A 363 19.11 -20.59 -9.76
CA ILE A 363 18.03 -19.70 -9.38
C ILE A 363 18.27 -18.27 -9.91
N ILE A 364 19.47 -17.72 -9.68
CA ILE A 364 19.84 -16.37 -10.12
C ILE A 364 19.95 -16.27 -11.65
N GLY A 365 20.38 -17.35 -12.31
CA GLY A 365 20.37 -17.46 -13.78
C GLY A 365 18.96 -17.33 -14.35
N SER A 366 18.00 -18.06 -13.77
CA SER A 366 16.57 -17.99 -14.15
C SER A 366 15.96 -16.61 -13.87
N PHE A 367 16.30 -15.99 -12.73
CA PHE A 367 15.90 -14.62 -12.43
C PHE A 367 16.39 -13.64 -13.50
N SER A 368 17.69 -13.68 -13.80
CA SER A 368 18.32 -12.79 -14.79
C SER A 368 17.72 -12.97 -16.18
N ALA A 369 17.40 -14.21 -16.58
CA ALA A 369 16.73 -14.49 -17.84
C ALA A 369 15.34 -13.82 -17.93
N ASN A 370 14.56 -13.79 -16.84
CA ASN A 370 13.27 -13.10 -16.82
C ASN A 370 13.42 -11.58 -16.89
N ILE A 371 14.42 -10.99 -16.23
CA ILE A 371 14.73 -9.55 -16.37
C ILE A 371 15.05 -9.20 -17.82
N LYS A 372 15.88 -10.00 -18.51
CA LYS A 372 16.22 -9.81 -19.92
C LYS A 372 14.98 -9.84 -20.82
N LYS A 373 14.07 -10.81 -20.61
CA LYS A 373 12.82 -10.87 -21.37
C LYS A 373 11.93 -9.64 -21.16
N ILE A 374 11.84 -9.11 -19.94
CA ILE A 374 11.06 -7.89 -19.66
C ILE A 374 11.72 -6.67 -20.31
N TYR A 375 13.04 -6.60 -20.31
CA TYR A 375 13.80 -5.56 -21.01
C TYR A 375 13.55 -5.58 -22.53
N ASP A 376 13.53 -6.78 -23.14
CA ASP A 376 13.24 -6.96 -24.57
C ASP A 376 11.83 -6.50 -24.94
N LEU A 377 10.89 -6.54 -23.98
CA LEU A 377 9.54 -6.00 -24.11
C LEU A 377 9.42 -4.50 -23.82
N GLY A 378 10.55 -3.80 -23.64
CA GLY A 378 10.61 -2.35 -23.46
C GLY A 378 10.78 -1.88 -22.02
N GLY A 379 10.92 -2.76 -21.03
CA GLY A 379 11.13 -2.36 -19.64
C GLY A 379 12.46 -1.62 -19.43
N ARG A 380 12.45 -0.50 -18.70
CA ARG A 380 13.64 0.37 -18.54
C ARG A 380 14.00 0.73 -17.10
N SER A 381 13.10 0.61 -16.12
CA SER A 381 13.40 0.95 -14.72
C SER A 381 13.10 -0.24 -13.83
N PHE A 382 14.12 -0.82 -13.21
CA PHE A 382 14.04 -2.03 -12.40
C PHE A 382 14.43 -1.74 -10.94
N TRP A 383 13.59 -2.16 -10.01
CA TRP A 383 13.80 -2.04 -8.57
C TRP A 383 13.73 -3.42 -7.92
N ILE A 384 14.89 -3.98 -7.60
CA ILE A 384 15.07 -5.40 -7.30
C ILE A 384 15.44 -5.53 -5.82
N HIS A 385 14.53 -6.10 -5.03
CA HIS A 385 14.80 -6.43 -3.63
C HIS A 385 15.61 -7.72 -3.57
N ASN A 386 16.57 -7.75 -2.64
CA ASN A 386 17.18 -9.00 -2.22
C ASN A 386 16.25 -9.76 -1.25
N THR A 387 16.59 -10.99 -0.86
CA THR A 387 15.74 -11.76 0.07
C THR A 387 15.95 -11.35 1.52
N GLY A 388 14.91 -11.48 2.34
CA GLY A 388 14.97 -11.17 3.78
C GLY A 388 15.73 -12.20 4.63
N PRO A 389 15.94 -11.93 5.93
CA PRO A 389 16.61 -12.85 6.85
C PRO A 389 15.71 -14.04 7.22
N ILE A 390 15.67 -15.04 6.34
CA ILE A 390 14.79 -16.23 6.46
C ILE A 390 14.99 -16.97 7.79
N GLY A 391 16.21 -16.98 8.34
CA GLY A 391 16.53 -17.59 9.63
C GLY A 391 15.90 -16.90 10.83
N CYS A 392 15.40 -15.67 10.69
CA CYS A 392 14.68 -14.96 11.75
C CYS A 392 13.18 -15.30 11.79
N LEU A 393 12.66 -16.01 10.79
CA LEU A 393 11.23 -16.28 10.68
C LEU A 393 10.82 -17.45 11.60
N PRO A 394 9.72 -17.32 12.38
CA PRO A 394 9.23 -18.37 13.26
C PRO A 394 9.12 -19.76 12.62
N TYR A 395 8.68 -19.85 11.36
CA TYR A 395 8.57 -21.14 10.68
C TYR A 395 9.92 -21.85 10.45
N ILE A 396 11.01 -21.11 10.25
CA ILE A 396 12.36 -21.70 10.23
C ILE A 396 12.79 -22.07 11.65
N LEU A 397 12.63 -21.14 12.60
CA LEU A 397 13.08 -21.33 13.98
C LEU A 397 12.40 -22.50 14.70
N ALA A 398 11.15 -22.79 14.35
CA ALA A 398 10.36 -23.88 14.92
C ALA A 398 10.68 -25.25 14.30
N ASN A 399 11.08 -25.30 13.03
CA ASN A 399 11.29 -26.56 12.31
C ASN A 399 12.76 -26.97 12.20
N PHE A 400 13.70 -26.02 12.26
CA PHE A 400 15.12 -26.29 12.06
C PHE A 400 15.95 -25.86 13.28
N PRO A 401 16.41 -26.81 14.10
CA PRO A 401 17.46 -26.56 15.08
C PRO A 401 18.71 -26.03 14.40
N SER A 402 19.21 -24.87 14.86
CA SER A 402 20.39 -24.22 14.30
C SER A 402 21.02 -23.33 15.36
N GLN A 403 22.34 -23.14 15.29
CA GLN A 403 23.04 -22.13 16.09
C GLN A 403 22.37 -20.77 15.90
N LYS A 404 22.16 -20.06 17.01
CA LYS A 404 21.56 -18.72 16.98
C LYS A 404 22.64 -17.65 16.82
N ASP A 405 22.34 -16.64 16.01
CA ASP A 405 23.14 -15.43 15.96
C ASP A 405 22.78 -14.47 17.13
N GLU A 406 23.40 -13.29 17.15
CA GLU A 406 23.17 -12.27 18.19
C GLU A 406 21.72 -11.75 18.24
N ALA A 407 20.96 -11.85 17.14
CA ALA A 407 19.56 -11.48 17.06
C ALA A 407 18.61 -12.64 17.42
N GLY A 408 19.16 -13.82 17.74
CA GLY A 408 18.40 -15.04 18.04
C GLY A 408 17.90 -15.79 16.80
N CYS A 409 18.35 -15.40 15.60
CA CYS A 409 17.95 -16.00 14.32
C CYS A 409 18.78 -17.27 14.03
N ALA A 410 18.25 -18.19 13.22
CA ALA A 410 19.00 -19.37 12.75
C ALA A 410 20.14 -18.94 11.82
N LYS A 411 21.38 -18.96 12.34
CA LYS A 411 22.57 -18.40 11.69
C LYS A 411 22.81 -19.02 10.31
N SER A 412 22.83 -20.35 10.22
CA SER A 412 23.10 -21.06 8.97
C SER A 412 22.10 -20.76 7.86
N HIS A 413 20.84 -20.48 8.19
CA HIS A 413 19.80 -20.17 7.21
C HIS A 413 19.91 -18.71 6.73
N ASN A 414 20.30 -17.80 7.64
CA ASN A 414 20.62 -16.43 7.28
C ASN A 414 21.87 -16.34 6.39
N GLU A 415 22.88 -17.20 6.60
CA GLU A 415 24.07 -17.27 5.75
C GLU A 415 23.72 -17.71 4.30
N VAL A 416 22.80 -18.66 4.13
CA VAL A 416 22.28 -19.03 2.79
C VAL A 416 21.55 -17.86 2.13
N ALA A 417 20.70 -17.14 2.87
CA ALA A 417 20.05 -15.93 2.35
C ALA A 417 21.06 -14.85 1.95
N GLN A 418 22.12 -14.67 2.73
CA GLN A 418 23.21 -13.74 2.40
C GLN A 418 23.97 -14.18 1.13
N GLN A 419 24.22 -15.49 0.95
CA GLN A 419 24.83 -16.01 -0.28
C GLN A 419 23.94 -15.75 -1.50
N PHE A 420 22.62 -15.97 -1.39
CA PHE A 420 21.67 -15.62 -2.44
C PHE A 420 21.74 -14.13 -2.78
N ASN A 421 21.74 -13.28 -1.75
CA ASN A 421 21.79 -11.83 -1.90
C ASN A 421 23.09 -11.33 -2.54
N HIS A 422 24.21 -11.99 -2.25
CA HIS A 422 25.50 -11.72 -2.88
C HIS A 422 25.46 -12.04 -4.38
N ASN A 423 25.05 -13.25 -4.75
CA ASN A 423 24.95 -13.67 -6.15
C ASN A 423 23.94 -12.81 -6.93
N LEU A 424 22.82 -12.43 -6.31
CA LEU A 424 21.85 -11.51 -6.91
C LEU A 424 22.48 -10.14 -7.18
N LYS A 425 23.28 -9.61 -6.23
CA LYS A 425 23.98 -8.34 -6.41
C LYS A 425 24.95 -8.40 -7.59
N GLU A 426 25.77 -9.45 -7.67
CA GLU A 426 26.67 -9.67 -8.82
C GLU A 426 25.90 -9.75 -10.15
N ALA A 427 24.77 -10.47 -10.16
CA ALA A 427 23.92 -10.54 -11.33
C ALA A 427 23.33 -9.18 -11.73
N THR A 428 22.93 -8.34 -10.77
CA THR A 428 22.47 -6.97 -11.10
C THR A 428 23.57 -6.09 -11.71
N VAL A 429 24.82 -6.24 -11.25
CA VAL A 429 25.98 -5.57 -11.87
C VAL A 429 26.16 -6.05 -13.31
N GLN A 430 26.07 -7.35 -13.56
CA GLN A 430 26.17 -7.88 -14.92
C GLN A 430 25.00 -7.43 -15.80
N LEU A 431 23.77 -7.42 -15.26
CA LEU A 431 22.59 -6.96 -15.99
C LEU A 431 22.70 -5.48 -16.38
N ARG A 432 23.30 -4.61 -15.58
CA ARG A 432 23.56 -3.21 -15.98
C ARG A 432 24.49 -3.11 -17.20
N LYS A 433 25.50 -3.97 -17.27
CA LYS A 433 26.45 -4.02 -18.41
C LYS A 433 25.75 -4.52 -19.68
N ASP A 434 24.93 -5.56 -19.54
CA ASP A 434 24.21 -6.19 -20.64
C ASP A 434 23.04 -5.31 -21.15
N LEU A 435 22.33 -4.63 -20.23
CA LEU A 435 21.08 -3.93 -20.48
C LEU A 435 21.26 -2.41 -20.41
N ARG A 436 22.09 -1.85 -21.29
CA ARG A 436 22.55 -0.45 -21.20
C ARG A 436 21.47 0.63 -21.26
N LEU A 437 20.27 0.30 -21.75
CA LEU A 437 19.15 1.23 -21.76
C LEU A 437 18.34 1.24 -20.45
N ALA A 438 18.58 0.28 -19.55
CA ALA A 438 17.85 0.15 -18.30
C ALA A 438 18.59 0.81 -17.13
N ALA A 439 17.81 1.44 -16.25
CA ALA A 439 18.20 1.71 -14.88
C ALA A 439 17.83 0.49 -14.02
N ILE A 440 18.82 -0.12 -13.37
CA ILE A 440 18.62 -1.30 -12.53
C ILE A 440 19.13 -1.00 -11.14
N THR A 441 18.24 -0.97 -10.16
CA THR A 441 18.58 -0.71 -8.76
C THR A 441 18.43 -1.98 -7.95
N TYR A 442 19.52 -2.41 -7.33
CA TYR A 442 19.53 -3.45 -6.30
C TYR A 442 19.19 -2.82 -4.95
N VAL A 443 18.39 -3.50 -4.14
CA VAL A 443 17.86 -2.95 -2.88
C VAL A 443 18.09 -3.97 -1.77
N ASP A 444 18.88 -3.58 -0.79
CA ASP A 444 19.22 -4.40 0.37
C ASP A 444 18.13 -4.35 1.45
N VAL A 445 17.01 -5.01 1.18
CA VAL A 445 15.93 -5.18 2.16
C VAL A 445 16.36 -6.12 3.30
N TYR A 446 17.31 -7.03 3.07
CA TYR A 446 17.85 -7.93 4.10
C TYR A 446 18.35 -7.15 5.30
N SER A 447 19.27 -6.20 5.09
CA SER A 447 19.89 -5.46 6.19
C SER A 447 18.86 -4.67 6.99
N VAL A 448 17.88 -4.07 6.30
CA VAL A 448 16.79 -3.34 6.95
C VAL A 448 15.92 -4.28 7.77
N LYS A 449 15.44 -5.38 7.16
CA LYS A 449 14.61 -6.40 7.80
C LYS A 449 15.34 -7.03 9.00
N TYR A 450 16.63 -7.35 8.88
CA TYR A 450 17.46 -7.91 9.95
C TYR A 450 17.60 -6.95 11.14
N SER A 451 17.73 -5.64 10.87
CA SER A 451 17.82 -4.63 11.93
C SER A 451 16.58 -4.60 12.84
N LEU A 452 15.41 -5.01 12.33
CA LEU A 452 14.18 -5.09 13.12
C LEU A 452 14.24 -6.20 14.19
N TYR A 453 15.06 -7.24 13.97
CA TYR A 453 15.30 -8.32 14.93
C TYR A 453 16.48 -8.03 15.85
N LYS A 454 17.54 -7.41 15.33
CA LYS A 454 18.74 -7.07 16.10
C LYS A 454 18.50 -5.90 17.06
N GLU A 455 17.76 -4.87 16.63
CA GLU A 455 17.51 -3.65 17.41
C GLU A 455 16.00 -3.35 17.55
N PRO A 456 15.14 -4.29 18.00
CA PRO A 456 13.69 -4.16 17.93
C PRO A 456 13.16 -2.94 18.68
N LYS A 457 13.74 -2.63 19.85
CA LYS A 457 13.33 -1.51 20.70
C LYS A 457 13.50 -0.15 20.01
N LYS A 458 14.51 0.00 19.15
CA LYS A 458 14.76 1.23 18.37
C LYS A 458 13.61 1.56 17.42
N TYR A 459 12.87 0.54 17.02
CA TYR A 459 11.74 0.62 16.10
C TYR A 459 10.38 0.44 16.80
N GLY A 460 10.36 0.36 18.13
CA GLY A 460 9.14 0.15 18.90
C GLY A 460 8.59 -1.29 18.88
N PHE A 461 9.41 -2.27 18.48
CA PHE A 461 9.02 -3.68 18.44
C PHE A 461 9.33 -4.45 19.73
N GLU A 462 8.46 -5.42 20.03
CA GLU A 462 8.52 -6.31 21.18
C GLU A 462 8.48 -7.78 20.72
N LEU A 463 9.39 -8.61 21.25
CA LEU A 463 9.50 -10.04 20.90
C LEU A 463 9.55 -10.26 19.37
N PRO A 464 10.59 -9.76 18.68
CA PRO A 464 10.60 -9.69 17.21
C PRO A 464 10.56 -11.07 16.53
N LEU A 465 10.98 -12.14 17.23
CA LEU A 465 10.96 -13.52 16.75
C LEU A 465 9.64 -14.25 17.03
N VAL A 466 8.61 -13.58 17.55
CA VAL A 466 7.30 -14.18 17.89
C VAL A 466 6.23 -13.59 16.98
N GLY A 467 5.49 -14.46 16.27
CA GLY A 467 4.39 -14.05 15.39
C GLY A 467 3.23 -13.42 16.19
N CYS A 468 2.59 -12.40 15.62
CA CYS A 468 1.42 -11.77 16.23
C CYS A 468 0.17 -12.66 16.18
N CYS A 469 -0.08 -13.29 15.04
CA CYS A 469 -1.22 -14.14 14.75
C CYS A 469 -0.74 -15.58 14.55
N GLY A 470 -1.44 -16.52 15.18
CA GLY A 470 -1.02 -17.92 15.19
C GLY A 470 -1.32 -18.54 16.54
N SER A 471 -0.87 -19.78 16.73
CA SER A 471 -1.05 -20.45 18.01
C SER A 471 0.07 -21.45 18.31
N GLY A 472 0.46 -21.48 19.59
CA GLY A 472 1.33 -22.52 20.15
C GLY A 472 2.83 -22.32 19.89
N GLY A 473 3.64 -23.12 20.59
CA GLY A 473 5.09 -23.11 20.46
C GLY A 473 5.79 -21.86 21.01
N LYS A 474 7.13 -21.89 21.04
CA LYS A 474 7.98 -20.79 21.55
C LYS A 474 7.84 -19.49 20.75
N TYR A 475 7.55 -19.59 19.46
CA TYR A 475 7.53 -18.46 18.53
C TYR A 475 6.11 -18.05 18.10
N ASN A 476 5.09 -18.51 18.83
CA ASN A 476 3.67 -18.42 18.43
C ASN A 476 3.42 -18.99 17.01
N PHE A 477 4.14 -20.06 16.71
CA PHE A 477 4.09 -20.79 15.45
C PHE A 477 4.31 -22.27 15.72
N ASN A 478 3.49 -23.12 15.10
CA ASN A 478 3.64 -24.56 15.13
C ASN A 478 3.21 -25.14 13.78
N GLY A 479 4.17 -25.70 13.02
CA GLY A 479 3.93 -26.24 11.68
C GLY A 479 2.98 -27.45 11.61
N ARG A 480 2.51 -27.95 12.75
CA ARG A 480 1.53 -29.05 12.85
C ARG A 480 0.12 -28.60 13.26
N THR A 481 -0.10 -27.33 13.62
CA THR A 481 -1.38 -26.84 14.16
C THR A 481 -1.70 -25.39 13.79
N LEU A 482 -2.99 -25.10 13.58
CA LEU A 482 -3.64 -23.79 13.43
C LEU A 482 -2.82 -22.65 12.79
N ASP A 483 -3.01 -22.48 11.48
CA ASP A 483 -2.63 -21.26 10.80
C ASP A 483 -3.43 -20.06 11.33
N CYS A 484 -2.83 -18.87 11.25
CA CYS A 484 -3.51 -17.61 11.56
C CYS A 484 -4.89 -17.53 10.88
N GLY A 485 -5.92 -17.14 11.64
CA GLY A 485 -7.29 -17.00 11.15
C GLY A 485 -8.06 -18.32 10.98
N ARG A 486 -7.49 -19.45 11.40
CA ARG A 486 -8.20 -20.74 11.44
C ARG A 486 -8.82 -20.98 12.80
N THR A 487 -9.90 -21.74 12.82
CA THR A 487 -10.49 -22.33 14.03
C THR A 487 -10.29 -23.82 13.96
N VAL A 488 -9.81 -24.45 15.04
CA VAL A 488 -9.94 -25.91 15.18
C VAL A 488 -10.62 -26.28 16.48
N THR A 489 -11.17 -27.48 16.51
CA THR A 489 -11.74 -28.09 17.70
C THR A 489 -10.68 -28.95 18.37
N VAL A 490 -10.24 -28.56 19.57
CA VAL A 490 -9.35 -29.37 20.42
C VAL A 490 -10.16 -29.81 21.64
N ASN A 491 -10.29 -31.12 21.85
CA ASN A 491 -11.06 -31.71 22.96
C ASN A 491 -12.49 -31.14 23.10
N GLY A 492 -13.19 -30.97 21.96
CA GLY A 492 -14.55 -30.41 21.91
C GLY A 492 -14.64 -28.87 22.05
N ARG A 493 -13.52 -28.17 22.31
CA ARG A 493 -13.47 -26.71 22.40
C ARG A 493 -12.95 -26.09 21.10
N GLN A 494 -13.69 -25.14 20.54
CA GLN A 494 -13.22 -24.34 19.42
C GLN A 494 -12.16 -23.33 19.89
N ILE A 495 -10.99 -23.36 19.26
CA ILE A 495 -9.88 -22.44 19.47
C ILE A 495 -9.63 -21.73 18.15
N PHE A 496 -9.67 -20.40 18.18
CA PHE A 496 -9.36 -19.54 17.04
C PHE A 496 -7.93 -19.00 17.17
N ALA A 497 -7.09 -19.17 16.15
CA ALA A 497 -5.79 -18.51 16.08
C ALA A 497 -5.97 -17.06 15.64
N GLY A 498 -6.32 -16.22 16.60
CA GLY A 498 -6.47 -14.78 16.40
C GLY A 498 -5.15 -14.03 16.39
N SER A 499 -5.25 -12.73 16.12
CA SER A 499 -4.14 -11.78 16.21
C SER A 499 -3.84 -11.38 17.65
N CYS A 500 -2.62 -10.91 17.87
CA CYS A 500 -2.23 -10.26 19.11
C CYS A 500 -2.90 -8.89 19.24
N LYS A 501 -3.12 -8.40 20.48
CA LYS A 501 -3.82 -7.13 20.73
C LYS A 501 -3.17 -5.88 20.09
N ARG A 502 -1.85 -5.93 19.83
CA ARG A 502 -1.07 -4.81 19.31
C ARG A 502 -0.18 -5.27 18.15
N PRO A 503 -0.73 -5.44 16.92
CA PRO A 503 0.07 -5.85 15.77
C PRO A 503 1.22 -4.87 15.46
N TYR A 504 1.02 -3.57 15.73
CA TYR A 504 2.02 -2.52 15.48
C TYR A 504 3.30 -2.61 16.32
N VAL A 505 3.35 -3.45 17.37
CA VAL A 505 4.59 -3.72 18.14
C VAL A 505 5.23 -5.05 17.77
N LYS A 506 4.78 -5.72 16.69
CA LYS A 506 5.35 -6.99 16.22
C LYS A 506 6.02 -6.80 14.86
N VAL A 507 7.15 -7.48 14.67
CA VAL A 507 7.81 -7.56 13.36
C VAL A 507 7.08 -8.55 12.46
N ASN A 508 6.79 -9.72 12.99
CA ASN A 508 6.23 -10.84 12.26
C ASN A 508 4.73 -11.00 12.53
N TRP A 509 3.96 -11.17 11.46
CA TRP A 509 2.52 -11.32 11.48
C TRP A 509 2.10 -12.76 11.82
N ASP A 510 2.38 -13.74 10.96
CA ASP A 510 1.77 -15.07 11.00
C ASP A 510 2.77 -16.24 11.17
N GLY A 511 4.03 -15.92 11.45
CA GLY A 511 5.16 -16.85 11.49
C GLY A 511 6.06 -16.78 10.26
N ILE A 512 5.64 -16.07 9.20
CA ILE A 512 6.34 -15.97 7.91
C ILE A 512 6.39 -14.52 7.45
N HIS A 513 5.25 -13.84 7.42
CA HIS A 513 5.09 -12.51 6.83
C HIS A 513 5.25 -11.38 7.84
N TYR A 514 5.44 -10.17 7.33
CA TYR A 514 5.70 -8.99 8.16
C TYR A 514 4.40 -8.27 8.45
N THR A 515 4.32 -7.63 9.62
CA THR A 515 3.21 -6.73 9.92
C THR A 515 3.29 -5.48 9.03
N GLU A 516 2.17 -4.77 8.87
CA GLU A 516 2.13 -3.47 8.20
C GLU A 516 3.13 -2.49 8.83
N ALA A 517 3.24 -2.48 10.16
CA ALA A 517 4.18 -1.62 10.87
C ALA A 517 5.64 -1.91 10.49
N ALA A 518 6.02 -3.18 10.41
CA ALA A 518 7.34 -3.58 9.93
C ALA A 518 7.54 -3.24 8.45
N ALA A 519 6.55 -3.51 7.60
CA ALA A 519 6.59 -3.15 6.18
C ALA A 519 6.78 -1.65 5.95
N LYS A 520 6.13 -0.81 6.76
CA LYS A 520 6.28 0.65 6.71
C LYS A 520 7.71 1.09 7.03
N ILE A 521 8.32 0.55 8.08
CA ILE A 521 9.70 0.89 8.46
C ILE A 521 10.69 0.43 7.39
N VAL A 522 10.46 -0.75 6.80
CA VAL A 522 11.29 -1.23 5.68
C VAL A 522 11.20 -0.27 4.51
N PHE A 523 9.97 0.09 4.09
CA PHE A 523 9.73 1.07 3.04
C PHE A 523 10.43 2.41 3.32
N ASP A 524 10.27 2.98 4.52
CA ASP A 524 10.84 4.28 4.87
C ASP A 524 12.35 4.29 4.67
N LYS A 525 13.04 3.23 5.12
CA LYS A 525 14.49 3.12 4.98
C LYS A 525 14.94 2.93 3.54
N ILE A 526 14.36 1.98 2.81
CA ILE A 526 14.80 1.70 1.43
C ILE A 526 14.44 2.83 0.47
N SER A 527 13.38 3.59 0.75
CA SER A 527 12.94 4.69 -0.11
C SER A 527 13.96 5.85 -0.20
N THR A 528 14.84 5.99 0.80
CA THR A 528 15.89 7.01 0.84
C THR A 528 17.03 6.76 -0.14
N GLY A 529 17.20 5.53 -0.62
CA GLY A 529 18.35 5.11 -1.42
C GLY A 529 19.58 4.69 -0.61
N ALA A 530 19.57 4.84 0.72
CA ALA A 530 20.70 4.44 1.59
C ALA A 530 20.98 2.93 1.57
N PHE A 531 19.99 2.12 1.19
CA PHE A 531 20.09 0.66 1.06
C PHE A 531 20.02 0.23 -0.41
N SER A 532 20.32 1.14 -1.33
CA SER A 532 20.26 0.90 -2.76
C SER A 532 21.64 0.95 -3.37
N ASP A 533 21.82 0.14 -4.41
CA ASP A 533 22.97 0.19 -5.31
C ASP A 533 22.37 0.35 -6.72
N PRO A 534 22.66 1.45 -7.46
CA PRO A 534 23.33 2.66 -6.97
C PRO A 534 22.54 3.33 -5.82
N PRO A 535 23.18 4.19 -5.00
CA PRO A 535 22.56 4.81 -3.82
C PRO A 535 21.62 5.96 -4.20
N LEU A 536 20.58 5.65 -4.98
CA LEU A 536 19.57 6.58 -5.46
C LEU A 536 18.27 6.41 -4.67
N PRO A 537 17.63 7.51 -4.23
CA PRO A 537 16.28 7.47 -3.70
C PRO A 537 15.31 6.74 -4.63
N PHE A 538 14.28 6.10 -4.05
CA PHE A 538 13.31 5.31 -4.81
C PHE A 538 12.64 6.09 -5.95
N LYS A 539 12.29 7.35 -5.69
CA LYS A 539 11.70 8.23 -6.70
C LYS A 539 12.66 8.61 -7.83
N GLN A 540 13.94 8.27 -7.73
CA GLN A 540 14.96 8.50 -8.75
C GLN A 540 15.38 7.18 -9.44
N ALA A 541 14.64 6.08 -9.26
CA ALA A 541 15.00 4.76 -9.77
C ALA A 541 15.05 4.62 -11.32
N CYS A 542 14.64 5.64 -12.08
CA CYS A 542 14.77 5.67 -13.55
C CYS A 542 16.13 6.20 -14.02
N HIS A 543 16.95 6.72 -13.12
CA HIS A 543 18.27 7.24 -13.46
C HIS A 543 19.29 6.11 -13.48
N ARG A 544 20.10 6.08 -14.54
CA ARG A 544 21.19 5.12 -14.69
C ARG A 544 22.40 5.63 -13.93
N SER A 545 23.08 4.75 -13.19
CA SER A 545 24.45 5.04 -12.76
C SER A 545 25.34 5.07 -13.99
N LEU A 546 26.23 6.05 -14.10
CA LEU A 546 27.18 6.18 -15.22
C LEU A 546 28.50 5.41 -14.98
N ASP A 547 28.56 4.63 -13.89
CA ASP A 547 29.76 3.93 -13.42
C ASP A 547 29.87 2.49 -13.95
#